data_AF-A0A1I6LC58-F1
#
_entry.id   AF-A0A1I6LC58-F1
#
_cell.length_a   1.000
_cell.length_b   1.000
_cell.length_c   1.000
_cell.angle_alpha   90.00
_cell.angle_beta   90.00
_cell.angle_gamma   90.00
#
_symmetry.space_group_name_H-M   'P 1'
#
loop_
_entity.id
_entity.type
_entity.pdbx_description
1 polymer ?
#
loop_
_entity_poly.entity_id
_entity_poly.type
_entity_poly.pdbx_seq_one_letter_code
_entity_poly.pdbx_strand_id
1 'polypeptide(L)'
;MGPLRRRLTLAAGLCAIAVPAQAQTCAELRPGWDGTPVSAFQELVFLAQSPIVLILILLTAVALRFRSEWGGLACVVGWSIATYLVTDWSGGSATGTAAATEGCVGSPVLFITFAAALCIGVVLYTAPLGKRKQN
;
A
#
# COMPACT_ATOMS: atom_id res chain seq x y z
N MET A 1 -28.30 47.75 2.05
CA MET A 1 -27.35 46.63 1.86
C MET A 1 -28.13 45.42 1.35
N GLY A 2 -27.97 45.07 0.08
CA GLY A 2 -28.96 44.30 -0.67
C GLY A 2 -29.03 42.80 -0.35
N PRO A 3 -30.24 42.19 -0.39
CA PRO A 3 -30.46 40.77 -0.11
C PRO A 3 -29.75 39.83 -1.10
N LEU A 4 -29.32 40.35 -2.26
CA LEU A 4 -28.57 39.62 -3.28
C LEU A 4 -27.17 39.20 -2.82
N ARG A 5 -26.45 40.06 -2.07
CA ARG A 5 -25.12 39.71 -1.54
C ARG A 5 -25.20 38.62 -0.47
N ARG A 6 -26.24 38.66 0.36
CA ARG A 6 -26.51 37.64 1.41
C ARG A 6 -26.87 36.27 0.81
N ARG A 7 -27.57 36.26 -0.34
CA ARG A 7 -27.87 35.03 -1.08
C ARG A 7 -26.64 34.45 -1.77
N LEU A 8 -25.76 35.28 -2.31
CA LEU A 8 -24.48 34.86 -2.89
C LEU A 8 -23.53 34.24 -1.85
N THR A 9 -23.44 34.84 -0.65
CA THR A 9 -22.63 34.27 0.44
C THR A 9 -23.21 32.97 1.00
N LEU A 10 -24.55 32.83 1.03
CA LEU A 10 -25.20 31.58 1.43
C LEU A 10 -25.04 30.49 0.36
N ALA A 11 -25.14 30.83 -0.93
CA ALA A 11 -24.90 29.87 -2.02
C ALA A 11 -23.44 29.41 -2.07
N ALA A 12 -22.49 30.32 -1.85
CA ALA A 12 -21.07 29.98 -1.73
C ALA A 12 -20.79 29.12 -0.47
N GLY A 13 -21.47 29.40 0.64
CA GLY A 13 -21.41 28.56 1.84
C GLY A 13 -22.03 27.18 1.65
N LEU A 14 -23.12 27.06 0.87
CA LEU A 14 -23.77 25.80 0.51
C LEU A 14 -22.95 24.96 -0.46
N CYS A 15 -22.17 25.56 -1.37
CA CYS A 15 -21.19 24.84 -2.18
C CYS A 15 -19.97 24.37 -1.38
N ALA A 16 -19.61 25.06 -0.28
CA ALA A 16 -18.49 24.66 0.57
C ALA A 16 -18.82 23.51 1.54
N ILE A 17 -20.10 23.22 1.77
CA ILE A 17 -20.57 22.06 2.56
C ILE A 17 -21.06 20.90 1.69
N ALA A 18 -21.00 21.04 0.36
CA ALA A 18 -21.07 19.90 -0.55
C ALA A 18 -19.73 19.14 -0.43
N VAL A 19 -19.50 18.49 0.71
CA VAL A 19 -18.62 17.33 0.75
C VAL A 19 -19.18 16.40 -0.31
N PRO A 20 -18.42 16.07 -1.36
CA PRO A 20 -18.97 15.27 -2.42
C PRO A 20 -19.39 13.94 -1.79
N ALA A 21 -20.52 13.40 -2.22
CA ALA A 21 -20.88 12.01 -1.90
C ALA A 21 -19.76 11.01 -2.32
N GLN A 22 -18.80 11.47 -3.11
CA GLN A 22 -17.53 10.85 -3.53
C GLN A 22 -16.32 11.24 -2.64
N ALA A 23 -16.50 11.54 -1.35
CA ALA A 23 -15.39 11.69 -0.40
C ALA A 23 -15.60 10.84 0.86
N GLN A 24 -16.73 10.14 0.94
CA GLN A 24 -17.07 9.32 2.11
C GLN A 24 -16.13 8.12 2.20
N THR A 25 -15.85 7.47 1.07
CA THR A 25 -14.95 6.30 1.01
C THR A 25 -13.51 6.68 1.38
N CYS A 26 -13.02 7.84 0.93
CA CYS A 26 -11.69 8.31 1.29
C CYS A 26 -11.60 8.86 2.72
N ALA A 27 -12.66 9.46 3.26
CA ALA A 27 -12.72 9.87 4.66
C ALA A 27 -12.71 8.66 5.62
N GLU A 28 -13.31 7.53 5.22
CA GLU A 28 -13.28 6.28 5.97
C GLU A 28 -11.92 5.56 5.87
N LEU A 29 -11.34 5.48 4.67
CA LEU A 29 -10.07 4.80 4.43
C LEU A 29 -8.83 5.59 4.93
N ARG A 30 -8.86 6.92 4.82
CA ARG A 30 -7.76 7.85 5.16
C ARG A 30 -8.32 9.10 5.84
N PRO A 31 -8.67 9.02 7.14
CA PRO A 31 -9.16 10.17 7.89
C PRO A 31 -8.09 11.27 7.94
N GLY A 32 -8.45 12.47 7.46
CA GLY A 32 -7.54 13.62 7.38
C GLY A 32 -6.81 13.80 6.05
N TRP A 33 -7.21 13.09 5.00
CA TRP A 33 -6.72 13.32 3.63
C TRP A 33 -7.04 14.75 3.15
N ASP A 34 -6.07 15.37 2.48
CA ASP A 34 -6.09 16.77 2.03
C ASP A 34 -6.69 16.98 0.63
N GLY A 35 -7.17 15.89 0.00
CA GLY A 35 -7.75 15.90 -1.34
C GLY A 35 -6.70 15.87 -2.47
N THR A 36 -5.41 15.74 -2.14
CA THR A 36 -4.35 15.64 -3.14
C THR A 36 -4.09 14.19 -3.56
N PRO A 37 -3.77 13.91 -4.83
CA PRO A 37 -3.53 12.55 -5.28
C PRO A 37 -2.33 11.94 -4.56
N VAL A 38 -2.51 10.76 -3.96
CA VAL A 38 -1.46 10.09 -3.20
C VAL A 38 -0.38 9.55 -4.13
N SER A 39 0.87 9.95 -3.87
CA SER A 39 2.02 9.47 -4.65
C SER A 39 2.32 7.99 -4.37
N ALA A 40 2.93 7.29 -5.34
CA ALA A 40 3.31 5.90 -5.18
C ALA A 40 4.29 5.67 -4.00
N PHE A 41 5.09 6.68 -3.64
CA PHE A 41 5.99 6.60 -2.49
C PHE A 41 5.25 6.69 -1.16
N GLN A 42 4.28 7.59 -1.04
CA GLN A 42 3.43 7.66 0.15
C GLN A 42 2.65 6.36 0.33
N GLU A 43 2.16 5.78 -0.76
CA GLU A 43 1.49 4.48 -0.74
C GLU A 43 2.45 3.39 -0.26
N LEU A 44 3.69 3.33 -0.79
CA LEU A 44 4.70 2.39 -0.30
C LEU A 44 4.93 2.52 1.21
N VAL A 45 5.11 3.74 1.73
CA VAL A 45 5.34 3.96 3.16
C VAL A 45 4.14 3.51 3.98
N PHE A 46 2.93 3.83 3.54
CA PHE A 46 1.70 3.40 4.19
C PHE A 46 1.58 1.87 4.22
N LEU A 47 1.82 1.18 3.10
CA LEU A 47 1.81 -0.28 3.03
C LEU A 47 2.93 -0.90 3.88
N ALA A 48 4.11 -0.27 3.93
CA ALA A 48 5.24 -0.73 4.73
C ALA A 48 4.99 -0.64 6.24
N GLN A 49 4.15 0.30 6.68
CA GLN A 49 3.73 0.43 8.08
C GLN A 49 2.66 -0.59 8.49
N SER A 50 2.16 -1.42 7.57
CA SER A 50 1.21 -2.46 7.93
C SER A 50 1.84 -3.49 8.88
N PRO A 51 1.11 -3.94 9.92
CA PRO A 51 1.66 -4.85 10.93
C PRO A 51 2.15 -6.17 10.31
N ILE A 52 1.48 -6.65 9.26
CA ILE A 52 1.86 -7.85 8.51
C ILE A 52 3.23 -7.66 7.85
N VAL A 53 3.47 -6.53 7.20
CA VAL A 53 4.74 -6.25 6.53
C VAL A 53 5.87 -6.07 7.55
N LEU A 54 5.62 -5.40 8.68
CA LEU A 54 6.61 -5.24 9.74
C LEU A 54 7.06 -6.60 10.31
N ILE A 55 6.11 -7.51 10.57
CA ILE A 55 6.42 -8.88 11.00
C ILE A 55 7.23 -9.61 9.93
N LEU A 56 6.87 -9.47 8.64
CA LEU A 56 7.61 -10.09 7.55
C LEU A 56 9.02 -9.57 7.39
N ILE A 57 9.26 -8.27 7.60
CA ILE A 57 10.61 -7.69 7.58
C ILE A 57 11.46 -8.35 8.69
N LEU A 58 10.91 -8.50 9.89
CA LEU A 58 11.60 -9.18 11.00
C LEU A 58 11.88 -10.66 10.68
N LEU A 59 10.89 -11.38 10.15
CA LEU A 59 11.06 -12.78 9.74
C LEU A 59 12.10 -12.93 8.62
N THR A 60 12.13 -11.98 7.68
CA THR A 60 13.13 -11.94 6.60
C THR A 60 14.54 -11.75 7.18
N ALA A 61 14.71 -10.82 8.13
CA ALA A 61 15.99 -10.63 8.81
C ALA A 61 16.45 -11.89 9.56
N VAL A 62 15.52 -12.58 10.23
CA VAL A 62 15.77 -13.85 10.92
C VAL A 62 16.17 -14.95 9.92
N ALA A 63 15.44 -15.10 8.82
CA ALA A 63 15.74 -16.09 7.79
C ALA A 63 17.13 -15.88 7.16
N LEU A 64 17.49 -14.62 6.88
CA LEU A 64 18.83 -14.25 6.42
C LEU A 64 19.89 -14.55 7.48
N ARG A 65 19.61 -14.30 8.77
CA ARG A 65 20.57 -14.54 9.86
C ARG A 65 20.89 -16.01 10.07
N PHE A 66 19.90 -16.90 9.92
CA PHE A 66 20.07 -18.34 10.04
C PHE A 66 20.46 -19.02 8.73
N ARG A 67 20.45 -18.29 7.60
CA ARG A 67 20.80 -18.77 6.26
C ARG A 67 20.13 -20.12 5.92
N SER A 68 18.88 -20.27 6.34
CA SER A 68 18.10 -21.50 6.16
C SER A 68 17.44 -21.52 4.79
N GLU A 69 17.58 -22.63 4.05
CA GLU A 69 16.93 -22.85 2.76
C GLU A 69 15.40 -22.79 2.88
N TRP A 70 14.86 -23.39 3.95
CA TRP A 70 13.44 -23.35 4.30
C TRP A 70 12.99 -21.94 4.72
N GLY A 71 13.88 -21.20 5.37
CA GLY A 71 13.64 -19.81 5.74
C GLY A 71 13.48 -18.90 4.53
N GLY A 72 14.29 -19.11 3.49
CA GLY A 72 14.16 -18.39 2.21
C GLY A 72 12.82 -18.66 1.53
N LEU A 73 12.40 -19.92 1.45
CA LEU A 73 11.11 -20.30 0.86
C LEU A 73 9.93 -19.72 1.65
N ALA A 74 9.96 -19.81 2.98
CA ALA A 74 8.94 -19.22 3.85
C ALA A 74 8.85 -17.70 3.67
N CYS A 75 9.97 -17.01 3.49
CA CYS A 75 9.99 -15.57 3.22
C CYS A 75 9.32 -15.23 1.89
N VAL A 76 9.66 -15.93 0.79
CA VAL A 76 9.06 -15.65 -0.53
C VAL A 76 7.55 -15.88 -0.52
N VAL A 77 7.10 -16.98 0.10
CA VAL A 77 5.67 -17.28 0.25
C VAL A 77 4.99 -16.21 1.11
N GLY A 78 5.61 -15.84 2.23
CA GLY A 78 5.11 -14.80 3.13
C GLY A 78 4.97 -13.44 2.44
N TRP A 79 5.98 -13.00 1.70
CA TRP A 79 5.94 -11.75 0.92
C TRP A 79 4.90 -11.80 -0.20
N SER A 80 4.71 -12.95 -0.86
CA SER A 80 3.67 -13.12 -1.87
C SER A 80 2.26 -13.00 -1.27
N ILE A 81 2.02 -13.67 -0.14
CA ILE A 81 0.75 -13.60 0.59
C ILE A 81 0.50 -12.18 1.10
N ALA A 82 1.50 -11.52 1.70
CA ALA A 82 1.33 -10.17 2.19
C ALA A 82 1.09 -9.16 1.07
N THR A 83 1.73 -9.32 -0.09
CA THR A 83 1.46 -8.47 -1.25
C THR A 83 -0.01 -8.59 -1.64
N TYR A 84 -0.52 -9.82 -1.78
CA TYR A 84 -1.94 -10.07 -2.04
C TYR A 84 -2.85 -9.45 -0.96
N LEU A 85 -2.59 -9.74 0.32
CA LEU A 85 -3.42 -9.25 1.43
C LEU A 85 -3.41 -7.73 1.59
N VAL A 86 -2.31 -7.04 1.25
CA VAL A 86 -2.22 -5.59 1.45
C VAL A 86 -2.74 -4.83 0.23
N THR A 87 -2.53 -5.36 -0.99
CA THR A 87 -2.96 -4.69 -2.22
C THR A 87 -4.40 -5.05 -2.63
N ASP A 88 -4.83 -6.30 -2.44
CA ASP A 88 -6.16 -6.75 -2.90
C ASP A 88 -7.25 -6.48 -1.85
N TRP A 89 -6.93 -6.59 -0.56
CA TRP A 89 -7.87 -6.26 0.52
C TRP A 89 -8.33 -4.78 0.43
N SER A 90 -7.41 -3.87 0.08
CA SER A 90 -7.73 -2.45 -0.06
C SER A 90 -8.27 -2.06 -1.44
N GLY A 91 -7.86 -2.75 -2.52
CA GLY A 91 -8.14 -2.34 -3.90
C GLY A 91 -9.21 -3.15 -4.66
N GLY A 92 -9.48 -4.41 -4.29
CA GLY A 92 -10.35 -5.31 -5.06
C GLY A 92 -11.86 -5.20 -4.75
N SER A 93 -12.22 -4.48 -3.70
CA SER A 93 -13.60 -4.19 -3.33
C SER A 93 -14.16 -3.03 -4.17
N ALA A 94 -15.48 -2.94 -4.35
CA ALA A 94 -16.12 -1.81 -5.04
C ALA A 94 -15.74 -0.43 -4.44
N THR A 95 -15.27 -0.44 -3.19
CA THR A 95 -14.69 0.71 -2.48
C THR A 95 -13.28 1.08 -2.94
N GLY A 96 -12.46 0.11 -3.37
CA GLY A 96 -11.10 0.34 -3.87
C GLY A 96 -11.09 1.01 -5.25
N THR A 97 -12.01 0.63 -6.13
CA THR A 97 -12.17 1.30 -7.44
C THR A 97 -12.69 2.73 -7.28
N ALA A 98 -13.65 2.96 -6.38
CA ALA A 98 -14.11 4.30 -6.03
C ALA A 98 -12.97 5.16 -5.45
N ALA A 99 -12.21 4.63 -4.48
CA ALA A 99 -11.10 5.36 -3.86
C ALA A 99 -9.92 5.64 -4.82
N ALA A 100 -9.71 4.78 -5.84
CA ALA A 100 -8.75 5.02 -6.91
C ALA A 100 -9.22 6.12 -7.87
N THR A 101 -10.54 6.22 -8.14
CA THR A 101 -11.08 7.35 -8.94
C THR A 101 -11.02 8.68 -8.20
N GLU A 102 -11.12 8.65 -6.87
CA GLU A 102 -10.97 9.82 -6.00
C GLU A 102 -9.49 10.23 -5.83
N GLY A 103 -8.54 9.32 -6.05
CA GLY A 103 -7.10 9.59 -5.99
C GLY A 103 -6.48 9.44 -4.60
N CYS A 104 -7.23 8.96 -3.63
CA CYS A 104 -6.75 8.71 -2.26
C CYS A 104 -5.94 7.41 -2.14
N VAL A 105 -6.17 6.46 -3.05
CA VAL A 105 -5.36 5.24 -3.15
C VAL A 105 -4.36 5.41 -4.30
N GLY A 106 -3.07 5.43 -3.94
CA GLY A 106 -2.00 5.48 -4.91
C GLY A 106 -1.74 4.13 -5.59
N SER A 107 -0.85 4.14 -6.59
CA SER A 107 -0.39 2.90 -7.23
C SER A 107 0.49 2.07 -6.28
N PRO A 108 0.18 0.78 -6.02
CA PRO A 108 1.00 -0.08 -5.16
C PRO A 108 2.26 -0.61 -5.85
N VAL A 109 2.56 -0.16 -7.09
CA VAL A 109 3.66 -0.69 -7.91
C VAL A 109 5.01 -0.62 -7.20
N LEU A 110 5.31 0.47 -6.49
CA LEU A 110 6.59 0.56 -5.76
C LEU A 110 6.70 -0.50 -4.66
N PHE A 111 5.62 -0.79 -3.94
CA PHE A 111 5.62 -1.83 -2.91
C PHE A 111 5.84 -3.22 -3.51
N ILE A 112 5.15 -3.53 -4.62
CA ILE A 112 5.29 -4.82 -5.31
C ILE A 112 6.72 -5.00 -5.83
N THR A 113 7.31 -3.97 -6.45
CA THR A 113 8.69 -4.03 -6.94
C THR A 113 9.70 -4.20 -5.80
N PHE A 114 9.46 -3.55 -4.66
CA PHE A 114 10.28 -3.72 -3.46
C PHE A 114 10.20 -5.14 -2.90
N ALA A 115 8.99 -5.69 -2.76
CA ALA A 115 8.76 -7.07 -2.31
C ALA A 115 9.45 -8.08 -3.25
N ALA A 116 9.32 -7.89 -4.56
CA ALA A 116 9.99 -8.73 -5.56
C ALA A 116 11.52 -8.67 -5.43
N ALA A 117 12.09 -7.48 -5.26
CA ALA A 117 13.53 -7.31 -5.06
C ALA A 117 14.03 -8.00 -3.77
N LEU A 118 13.27 -7.92 -2.68
CA LEU A 118 13.57 -8.63 -1.44
C LEU A 118 13.53 -10.16 -1.63
N CYS A 119 12.49 -10.68 -2.29
CA CYS A 119 12.39 -12.11 -2.59
C CYS A 119 13.61 -12.61 -3.39
N ILE A 120 14.01 -11.87 -4.43
CA ILE A 120 15.21 -12.21 -5.22
C ILE A 120 16.46 -12.19 -4.34
N GLY A 121 16.63 -11.14 -3.53
CA GLY A 121 17.78 -11.01 -2.63
C GLY A 121 17.88 -12.15 -1.61
N VAL A 122 16.74 -12.54 -1.02
CA VAL A 122 16.67 -13.66 -0.07
C VAL A 122 17.04 -14.96 -0.76
N VAL A 123 16.44 -15.27 -1.92
CA VAL A 123 16.74 -16.49 -2.67
C VAL A 123 18.21 -16.56 -3.05
N LEU A 124 18.79 -15.49 -3.59
CA LEU A 124 20.22 -15.46 -3.95
C LEU A 124 21.14 -15.60 -2.73
N TYR A 125 20.75 -15.07 -1.58
CA TYR A 125 21.55 -15.14 -0.36
C TYR A 125 21.46 -16.52 0.32
N THR A 126 20.28 -17.13 0.34
CA THR A 126 20.04 -18.44 0.97
C THR A 126 20.29 -19.62 0.04
N ALA A 127 20.38 -19.40 -1.27
CA ALA A 127 20.65 -20.48 -2.22
C ALA A 127 21.98 -21.19 -1.90
N PRO A 128 22.00 -22.53 -1.85
CA PRO A 128 23.24 -23.27 -1.79
C PRO A 128 23.99 -23.04 -3.10
N LEU A 129 25.11 -22.31 -3.06
CA LEU A 129 26.08 -22.28 -4.15
C LEU A 129 26.65 -23.70 -4.28
N GLY A 130 26.00 -24.52 -5.08
CA GLY A 130 26.30 -25.94 -5.19
C GLY A 130 27.77 -26.14 -5.55
N LYS A 131 28.45 -26.96 -4.73
CA LYS A 131 29.66 -27.68 -5.14
C LYS A 131 29.32 -28.39 -6.44
N ARG A 132 29.75 -27.81 -7.56
CA ARG A 132 29.67 -28.41 -8.89
C ARG A 132 30.44 -29.73 -8.79
N LYS A 133 29.72 -30.87 -8.76
CA LYS A 133 30.34 -32.19 -8.90
C LYS A 133 30.97 -32.21 -10.30
N GLN A 134 32.28 -32.00 -10.37
CA GLN A 134 33.05 -32.33 -11.57
C GLN A 134 33.04 -33.86 -11.64
N ASN A 135 32.33 -34.36 -12.64
CA ASN A 135 32.34 -35.77 -13.02
C ASN A 135 33.75 -36.18 -13.48
#